data_AF-A0A956W376-F1
#
_entry.id   AF-A0A956W376-F1
#
_cell.length_a   1.000
_cell.length_b   1.000
_cell.length_c   1.000
_cell.angle_alpha   90.00
_cell.angle_beta   90.00
_cell.angle_gamma   90.00
#
_symmetry.space_group_name_H-M   'P 1'
#
loop_
_entity.id
_entity.type
_entity.pdbx_description
1 polymer ?
#
loop_
_entity_poly.entity_id
_entity_poly.type
_entity_poly.pdbx_seq_one_letter_code
_entity_poly.pdbx_strand_id
1 'polypeptide(L)'
;FKGDFQAVLDHAGHGKRVVSIPVAPALWALRILDRLHLSPLYPWVYETAVKDSFVSIDKAEHVLGWEPRYSNKEALIRNYDWYVANLAAFEHASGVTHRVPWKQGALSLAKKLF
;
A
#
# COMPACT_ATOMS: atom_id res chain seq x y z
N PHE A 1 -3.26 9.11 4.41
CA PHE A 1 -2.73 7.73 4.54
C PHE A 1 -3.58 6.81 5.43
N LYS A 2 -3.54 6.91 6.78
CA LYS A 2 -4.23 5.92 7.65
C LYS A 2 -5.72 5.77 7.33
N GLY A 3 -6.45 6.89 7.22
CA GLY A 3 -7.88 6.87 6.92
C GLY A 3 -8.21 6.35 5.53
N ASP A 4 -7.30 6.45 4.57
CA ASP A 4 -7.51 5.98 3.20
C ASP A 4 -7.40 4.45 3.13
N PHE A 5 -6.38 3.89 3.77
CA PHE A 5 -6.25 2.43 3.90
C PHE A 5 -7.33 1.83 4.79
N GLN A 6 -7.76 2.52 5.85
CA GLN A 6 -8.88 2.06 6.68
C GLN A 6 -10.17 1.96 5.86
N ALA A 7 -10.45 2.92 4.97
CA ALA A 7 -11.64 2.87 4.12
C ALA A 7 -11.66 1.61 3.22
N VAL A 8 -10.50 1.18 2.70
CA VAL A 8 -10.38 -0.06 1.93
C VAL A 8 -10.61 -1.29 2.83
N LEU A 9 -10.06 -1.30 4.05
CA LEU A 9 -10.26 -2.42 5.00
C LEU A 9 -11.73 -2.55 5.44
N ASP A 10 -12.39 -1.42 5.67
CA ASP A 10 -13.80 -1.37 6.02
C ASP A 10 -14.65 -1.90 4.86
N HIS A 11 -14.36 -1.46 3.64
CA HIS A 11 -15.00 -1.93 2.41
C HIS A 11 -14.78 -3.43 2.15
N ALA A 12 -13.58 -3.94 2.41
CA ALA A 12 -13.24 -5.35 2.29
C ALA A 12 -14.00 -6.25 3.30
N GLY A 13 -14.56 -5.69 4.37
CA GLY A 13 -15.43 -6.41 5.30
C GLY A 13 -14.73 -7.41 6.22
N HIS A 14 -13.40 -7.34 6.37
CA HIS A 14 -12.63 -8.28 7.20
C HIS A 14 -12.52 -7.87 8.68
N GLY A 15 -13.10 -6.74 9.08
CA GLY A 15 -13.07 -6.25 10.48
C GLY A 15 -11.68 -5.88 11.00
N LYS A 16 -10.71 -5.66 10.11
CA LYS A 16 -9.33 -5.30 10.45
C LYS A 16 -9.16 -3.79 10.60
N ARG A 17 -8.11 -3.37 11.32
CA ARG A 17 -7.79 -1.96 11.55
C ARG A 17 -6.35 -1.64 11.19
N VAL A 18 -6.12 -0.43 10.65
CA VAL A 18 -4.78 0.08 10.42
C VAL A 18 -4.12 0.41 11.76
N VAL A 19 -3.05 -0.33 12.09
CA VAL A 19 -2.26 -0.14 13.30
C VAL A 19 -1.05 0.73 13.01
N SER A 20 -0.87 1.78 13.80
CA SER A 20 0.33 2.62 13.75
C SER A 20 1.36 2.06 14.71
N ILE A 21 2.59 1.86 14.23
CA ILE A 21 3.73 1.41 15.04
C ILE A 21 4.80 2.51 15.09
N PRO A 22 5.63 2.57 16.15
CA PRO A 22 6.71 3.54 16.21
C PRO A 22 7.68 3.42 15.03
N VAL A 23 7.93 4.55 14.35
CA VAL A 23 8.70 4.61 13.11
C VAL A 23 10.13 4.07 13.27
N ALA A 24 10.86 4.51 14.29
CA ALA A 24 12.26 4.15 14.46
C ALA A 24 12.48 2.63 14.65
N PRO A 25 11.77 1.94 15.56
CA PRO A 25 11.84 0.48 15.67
C PRO A 25 11.48 -0.25 14.37
N ALA A 26 10.44 0.21 13.67
CA ALA A 26 10.01 -0.39 12.41
C ALA A 26 11.08 -0.27 11.32
N LEU A 27 11.68 0.91 11.16
CA LEU A 27 12.78 1.14 10.21
C LEU A 27 14.01 0.30 10.53
N TRP A 28 14.38 0.18 11.81
CA TRP A 28 15.50 -0.66 12.23
C TRP A 28 15.26 -2.13 11.90
N ALA A 29 14.07 -2.66 12.20
CA ALA A 29 13.71 -4.04 11.87
C ALA A 29 13.77 -4.28 10.35
N LEU A 30 13.22 -3.37 9.54
CA LEU A 30 13.24 -3.47 8.08
C LEU A 30 14.66 -3.40 7.51
N ARG A 31 15.53 -2.53 8.04
CA ARG A 31 16.95 -2.45 7.65
C ARG A 31 17.72 -3.74 7.97
N ILE A 32 17.44 -4.37 9.12
CA ILE A 32 18.06 -5.66 9.48
C ILE A 32 17.58 -6.76 8.50
N LEU A 33 16.27 -6.83 8.23
CA LEU A 33 15.72 -7.80 7.28
C LEU A 33 16.26 -7.60 5.85
N ASP A 34 16.45 -6.36 5.42
CA ASP A 34 17.06 -6.01 4.14
C ASP A 34 18.54 -6.44 4.08
N ARG A 35 19.33 -6.14 5.12
CA ARG A 35 20.73 -6.56 5.24
C ARG A 35 20.93 -8.07 5.16
N LEU A 36 19.94 -8.83 5.65
CA LEU A 36 19.90 -10.30 5.63
C LEU A 36 19.27 -10.87 4.34
N HIS A 37 18.86 -10.03 3.38
CA HIS A 37 18.14 -10.42 2.17
C HIS A 37 16.81 -11.17 2.43
N LEU A 38 16.18 -10.90 3.58
CA LEU A 38 14.90 -11.50 4.00
C LEU A 38 13.70 -10.56 3.76
N SER A 39 13.97 -9.26 3.57
CA SER A 39 12.97 -8.26 3.20
C SER A 39 12.69 -8.32 1.70
N PRO A 40 11.42 -8.40 1.28
CA PRO A 40 11.05 -8.17 -0.12
C PRO A 40 10.99 -6.67 -0.47
N LEU A 41 11.20 -5.78 0.50
CA LEU A 41 11.12 -4.32 0.34
C LEU A 41 12.51 -3.72 0.16
N TYR A 42 12.68 -2.91 -0.88
CA TYR A 42 13.89 -2.12 -1.08
C TYR A 42 13.90 -0.90 -0.15
N PRO A 43 15.09 -0.40 0.27
CA PRO A 43 15.21 0.66 1.27
C PRO A 43 14.33 1.88 1.06
N TRP A 44 14.24 2.32 -0.19
CA TRP A 44 13.47 3.49 -0.54
C TRP A 44 11.96 3.36 -0.22
N VAL A 45 11.37 2.15 -0.28
CA VAL A 45 9.94 1.94 0.06
C VAL A 45 9.66 2.30 1.52
N TYR A 46 10.43 1.75 2.45
CA TYR A 46 10.14 1.92 3.86
C TYR A 46 10.63 3.26 4.41
N GLU A 47 11.67 3.86 3.82
CA GLU A 47 12.18 5.16 4.25
C GLU A 47 11.30 6.33 3.77
N THR A 48 10.56 6.15 2.66
CA THR A 48 9.63 7.17 2.16
C THR A 48 8.21 6.98 2.67
N ALA A 49 7.80 5.76 3.05
CA ALA A 49 6.46 5.48 3.56
C ALA A 49 6.07 6.28 4.82
N VAL A 50 7.05 6.80 5.57
CA VAL A 50 6.84 7.62 6.77
C VAL A 50 6.78 9.12 6.50
N LYS A 51 6.95 9.53 5.24
CA LYS A 51 6.92 10.92 4.80
C LYS A 51 5.64 11.18 4.02
N ASP A 52 5.05 12.35 4.21
CA ASP A 52 3.94 12.78 3.38
C ASP A 52 4.46 13.08 1.97
N SER A 53 3.92 12.37 0.99
CA SER A 53 4.21 12.57 -0.43
C SER A 53 2.90 12.68 -1.20
N PHE A 54 2.64 13.87 -1.73
CA PHE A 54 1.44 14.17 -2.51
C PHE A 54 1.79 15.15 -3.62
N VAL A 55 0.97 15.15 -4.68
CA VAL A 55 1.05 16.11 -5.78
C VAL A 55 -0.13 17.06 -5.62
N SER A 56 0.15 18.35 -5.45
CA SER A 56 -0.91 19.36 -5.38
C SER A 56 -1.65 19.45 -6.72
N ILE A 57 -2.98 19.58 -6.63
CA ILE A 57 -3.88 19.77 -7.77
C ILE A 57 -4.31 21.23 -7.92
N ASP A 58 -3.91 22.12 -7.01
CA ASP A 58 -4.39 23.51 -6.93
C ASP A 58 -4.19 24.25 -8.25
N LYS A 59 -3.07 24.00 -8.93
CA LYS A 59 -2.80 24.64 -10.23
C LYS A 59 -3.76 24.14 -11.32
N ALA A 60 -4.09 22.85 -11.32
CA ALA A 60 -5.03 22.29 -12.28
C ALA A 60 -6.46 22.82 -12.02
N GLU A 61 -6.86 22.93 -10.76
CA GLU A 61 -8.14 23.52 -10.36
C GLU A 61 -8.23 24.97 -10.83
N HIS A 62 -7.24 25.81 -10.50
CA HIS A 62 -7.27 27.24 -10.84
C HIS A 62 -7.15 27.54 -12.33
N VAL A 63 -6.29 26.82 -13.07
CA VAL A 63 -5.98 27.14 -14.47
C VAL A 63 -6.94 26.46 -15.44
N LEU A 64 -7.37 25.24 -15.12
CA LEU A 64 -8.18 24.41 -16.04
C LEU A 64 -9.64 24.28 -15.60
N GLY A 65 -10.00 24.78 -14.40
CA GLY A 65 -11.31 24.48 -13.80
C GLY A 65 -11.46 22.98 -13.53
N TRP A 66 -10.35 22.27 -13.33
CA TRP A 66 -10.37 20.82 -13.16
C TRP A 66 -10.96 20.47 -11.79
N GLU A 67 -11.85 19.49 -11.74
CA GLU A 67 -12.44 18.99 -10.51
C GLU A 67 -12.20 17.47 -10.40
N PRO A 68 -11.59 16.98 -9.30
CA PRO A 68 -11.37 15.55 -9.13
C PRO A 68 -12.70 14.81 -8.99
N ARG A 69 -12.98 13.89 -9.92
CA ARG A 69 -14.19 13.06 -9.86
C ARG A 69 -14.24 12.12 -8.64
N TYR A 70 -13.07 11.74 -8.13
CA TYR A 70 -12.95 10.79 -7.02
C TYR A 70 -11.97 11.35 -5.99
N SER A 71 -12.32 11.21 -4.73
CA SER A 71 -11.39 11.31 -3.62
C SER A 71 -10.38 10.16 -3.62
N ASN A 72 -9.29 10.30 -2.86
CA ASN A 72 -8.31 9.24 -2.67
C ASN A 72 -8.94 7.93 -2.17
N LYS A 73 -9.92 8.02 -1.27
CA LYS A 73 -10.64 6.86 -0.72
C LYS A 73 -11.42 6.13 -1.81
N GLU A 74 -12.21 6.86 -2.59
CA GLU A 74 -13.01 6.29 -3.68
C GLU A 74 -12.12 5.68 -4.76
N ALA A 75 -11.02 6.35 -5.11
CA ALA A 75 -10.05 5.82 -6.06
C ALA A 75 -9.42 4.50 -5.56
N LEU A 76 -9.06 4.41 -4.29
CA LEU A 76 -8.49 3.20 -3.70
C LEU A 76 -9.51 2.06 -3.60
N ILE A 77 -10.74 2.35 -3.18
CA ILE A 77 -11.84 1.35 -3.12
C ILE A 77 -12.11 0.80 -4.52
N ARG A 78 -12.23 1.67 -5.53
CA ARG A 78 -12.40 1.25 -6.92
C ARG A 78 -11.26 0.35 -7.42
N ASN A 79 -10.03 0.67 -7.06
CA ASN A 79 -8.87 -0.16 -7.42
C ASN A 79 -8.90 -1.51 -6.72
N TYR A 80 -9.33 -1.55 -5.45
CA TYR A 80 -9.55 -2.80 -4.71
C TYR A 80 -10.63 -3.66 -5.36
N ASP A 81 -11.77 -3.08 -5.75
CA ASP A 81 -12.85 -3.81 -6.43
C ASP A 81 -12.36 -4.44 -7.74
N TRP A 82 -11.61 -3.67 -8.54
CA TRP A 82 -10.99 -4.18 -9.75
C TRP A 82 -10.01 -5.32 -9.43
N TYR A 83 -9.17 -5.16 -8.40
CA TYR A 83 -8.22 -6.20 -7.99
C TYR A 83 -8.93 -7.51 -7.63
N VAL A 84 -9.99 -7.44 -6.80
CA VAL A 84 -10.76 -8.62 -6.38
C VAL A 84 -11.44 -9.28 -7.59
N ALA A 85 -12.06 -8.48 -8.47
CA ALA A 85 -12.74 -9.00 -9.66
C ALA A 85 -11.79 -9.68 -10.66
N ASN A 86 -10.50 -9.32 -10.66
CA ASN A 86 -9.52 -9.82 -11.62
C ASN A 86 -8.50 -10.80 -10.99
N LEU A 87 -8.56 -11.05 -9.68
CA LEU A 87 -7.57 -11.82 -8.93
C LEU A 87 -7.29 -13.19 -9.56
N ALA A 88 -8.35 -13.91 -9.95
CA ALA A 88 -8.26 -15.23 -10.56
C ALA A 88 -7.42 -15.27 -11.85
N ALA A 89 -7.27 -14.14 -12.55
CA ALA A 89 -6.50 -14.08 -13.79
C ALA A 89 -4.97 -14.08 -13.57
N PHE A 90 -4.49 -13.73 -12.37
CA PHE A 90 -3.06 -13.56 -12.10
C PHE A 90 -2.58 -14.13 -10.76
N GLU A 91 -3.46 -14.70 -9.92
CA GLU A 91 -3.07 -15.24 -8.61
C GLU A 91 -2.03 -16.37 -8.67
N HIS A 92 -2.02 -17.14 -9.77
CA HIS A 92 -1.07 -18.24 -9.99
C HIS A 92 0.15 -17.83 -10.82
N ALA A 93 0.22 -16.57 -11.26
CA ALA A 93 1.37 -16.05 -11.98
C ALA A 93 2.36 -15.42 -10.99
N SER A 94 3.61 -15.91 -11.00
CA SER A 94 4.70 -15.30 -10.24
C SER A 94 5.66 -14.58 -11.19
N GLY A 95 6.06 -13.36 -10.87
CA GLY A 95 7.04 -12.62 -11.65
C GLY A 95 7.59 -11.41 -10.88
N VAL A 96 8.48 -10.67 -11.53
CA VAL A 96 9.23 -9.54 -10.95
C VAL A 96 8.62 -8.17 -11.27
N THR A 97 7.44 -8.13 -11.88
CA THR A 97 6.77 -6.88 -12.28
C THR A 97 5.62 -6.53 -11.35
N HIS A 98 5.08 -5.31 -11.47
CA HIS A 98 3.94 -4.83 -10.69
C HIS A 98 2.58 -5.50 -11.03
N ARG A 99 2.57 -6.51 -11.92
CA ARG A 99 1.34 -7.16 -12.41
C ARG A 99 1.04 -8.51 -11.77
N VAL A 100 1.91 -8.95 -10.85
CA VAL A 100 1.88 -10.27 -10.25
C VAL A 100 2.13 -10.16 -8.74
N PRO A 101 1.53 -11.03 -7.92
CA PRO A 101 1.73 -11.00 -6.47
C PRO A 101 3.20 -11.15 -6.09
N TRP A 102 3.68 -10.27 -5.21
CA TRP A 102 5.06 -10.29 -4.73
C TRP A 102 5.31 -11.46 -3.78
N LYS A 103 6.51 -12.05 -3.85
CA LYS A 103 6.99 -12.98 -2.81
C LYS A 103 7.16 -12.22 -1.49
N GLN A 104 6.38 -12.58 -0.48
CA GLN A 104 6.28 -11.81 0.77
C GLN A 104 7.47 -11.98 1.73
N GLY A 105 8.37 -12.94 1.50
CA GLY A 105 9.54 -13.18 2.34
C GLY A 105 9.20 -13.27 3.84
N ALA A 106 10.01 -12.62 4.68
CA ALA A 106 9.78 -12.56 6.13
C ALA A 106 8.49 -11.81 6.54
N LEU A 107 7.91 -10.96 5.67
CA LEU A 107 6.65 -10.26 5.96
C LEU A 107 5.45 -11.21 6.08
N SER A 108 5.55 -12.41 5.52
CA SER A 108 4.54 -13.46 5.70
C SER A 108 4.32 -13.84 7.17
N LEU A 109 5.36 -13.71 8.01
CA LEU A 109 5.25 -13.94 9.46
C LEU A 109 4.46 -12.83 10.14
N ALA A 110 4.71 -11.57 9.77
CA ALA A 110 3.95 -10.43 10.28
C ALA A 110 2.46 -10.55 9.91
N LYS A 111 2.14 -11.00 8.69
CA LYS A 111 0.76 -11.24 8.25
C LYS A 111 0.00 -12.25 9.13
N LYS A 112 0.69 -13.16 9.83
CA LYS A 112 0.03 -14.10 10.75
C LYS A 112 -0.36 -13.45 12.09
N LEU A 113 0.28 -12.33 12.44
CA LEU A 113 0.08 -11.63 13.71
C LEU A 113 -0.96 -10.50 13.62
N PHE A 114 -1.24 -10.00 12.42
CA PHE A 114 -2.16 -8.89 12.15
C PHE A 114 -3.38 -9.37 11.35
#